data_AF-A0A2Y9BPY8-F1
#
_entry.id   AF-A0A2Y9BPY8-F1
#
_cell.length_a   1.000
_cell.length_b   1.000
_cell.length_c   1.000
_cell.angle_alpha   90.00
_cell.angle_beta   90.00
_cell.angle_gamma   90.00
#
_symmetry.space_group_name_H-M   'P 1'
#
loop_
_entity.id
_entity.type
_entity.pdbx_description
1 polymer ?
#
loop_
_entity_poly.entity_id
_entity_poly.type
_entity_poly.pdbx_seq_one_letter_code
_entity_poly.pdbx_strand_id
1 'polypeptide(L)' 'MATTPNGAATPKRAAVSKANKTAAARVYIAASKKSGQPVPDWIKTIAREGAA' A
#
# COMPACT_ATOMS: atom_id res chain seq x y z
N MET A 1 19.37 38.36 -2.62
CA MET A 1 18.93 37.36 -1.61
C MET A 1 17.90 36.46 -2.28
N ALA A 2 18.27 35.22 -2.61
CA ALA A 2 17.37 34.27 -3.24
C ALA A 2 16.50 33.59 -2.16
N THR A 3 15.24 33.99 -2.05
CA THR A 3 14.24 33.27 -1.26
C THR A 3 13.53 32.27 -2.17
N THR A 4 14.14 31.09 -2.33
CA THR A 4 13.44 29.92 -2.87
C THR A 4 12.47 29.44 -1.79
N PRO A 5 11.14 29.43 -1.97
CA PRO A 5 10.29 28.66 -1.12
C PRO A 5 10.49 27.20 -1.54
N ASN A 6 11.54 26.56 -1.02
CA ASN A 6 11.63 25.11 -1.03
C ASN A 6 10.56 24.61 -0.06
N GLY A 7 9.30 24.66 -0.51
CA GLY A 7 8.25 23.74 -0.13
C GLY A 7 8.68 22.37 -0.62
N ALA A 8 9.74 21.83 -0.03
CA ALA A 8 9.95 20.41 0.05
C ALA A 8 8.75 19.92 0.84
N ALA A 9 7.67 19.65 0.12
CA ALA A 9 6.60 18.80 0.56
C ALA A 9 7.29 17.48 0.86
N THR A 10 7.82 17.37 2.08
CA THR A 10 8.09 16.09 2.72
C THR A 10 6.84 15.31 2.39
N PRO A 11 6.88 14.29 1.53
CA PRO A 11 5.67 13.59 1.17
C PRO A 11 5.14 13.15 2.52
N LYS A 12 4.02 13.74 2.97
CA LYS A 12 3.34 13.33 4.20
C LYS A 12 3.30 11.84 4.01
N ARG A 13 4.11 11.10 4.78
CA ARG A 13 4.25 9.67 4.65
C ARG A 13 2.88 9.20 5.02
N ALA A 14 2.00 9.10 4.02
CA ALA A 14 0.56 9.10 4.21
C ALA A 14 0.37 7.92 5.11
N ALA A 15 0.01 8.18 6.38
CA ALA A 15 0.00 7.17 7.42
C ALA A 15 -0.72 6.00 6.80
N VAL A 16 0.01 4.91 6.51
CA VAL A 16 -0.40 3.97 5.46
C VAL A 16 -1.72 3.41 5.91
N SER A 17 -2.80 3.99 5.36
CA SER A 17 -4.12 3.77 5.92
C SER A 17 -4.39 2.28 5.80
N LYS A 18 -5.11 1.71 6.77
CA LYS A 18 -5.51 0.30 6.72
C LYS A 18 -6.08 -0.04 5.33
N ALA A 19 -6.82 0.91 4.73
CA ALA A 19 -7.31 0.87 3.36
C ALA A 19 -6.20 0.69 2.29
N ASN A 20 -5.10 1.46 2.36
CA ASN A 20 -3.98 1.32 1.41
C ASN A 20 -3.27 -0.02 1.55
N LYS A 21 -3.08 -0.53 2.78
CA LYS A 21 -2.50 -1.86 3.01
C LYS A 21 -3.38 -2.96 2.43
N THR A 22 -4.69 -2.88 2.66
CA THR A 22 -5.66 -3.83 2.11
C THR A 22 -5.73 -3.76 0.59
N ALA A 23 -5.69 -2.57 0.00
CA ALA A 23 -5.65 -2.40 -1.46
C ALA A 23 -4.37 -3.03 -2.05
N ALA A 24 -3.20 -2.76 -1.47
CA ALA A 24 -1.94 -3.36 -1.90
C ALA A 24 -1.96 -4.89 -1.78
N ALA A 25 -2.51 -5.43 -0.69
CA ALA A 25 -2.65 -6.87 -0.49
C ALA A 25 -3.56 -7.53 -1.54
N ARG A 26 -4.66 -6.88 -1.93
CA ARG A 26 -5.55 -7.36 -3.00
C ARG A 26 -4.86 -7.37 -4.37
N VAL A 27 -4.12 -6.30 -4.69
CA VAL A 27 -3.34 -6.22 -5.94
C VAL A 27 -2.27 -7.29 -5.96
N TYR A 28 -1.56 -7.52 -4.84
CA TYR A 28 -0.59 -8.59 -4.73
C TYR A 28 -1.23 -9.96 -4.99
N ILE A 29 -2.39 -10.26 -4.38
CA ILE A 29 -3.11 -11.51 -4.63
C ILE A 29 -3.45 -11.68 -6.11
N ALA A 30 -3.95 -10.62 -6.77
CA ALA A 30 -4.28 -10.67 -8.19
C ALA A 30 -3.04 -10.90 -9.08
N ALA A 31 -1.94 -10.22 -8.77
CA ALA A 31 -0.67 -10.40 -9.48
C ALA A 31 -0.08 -11.80 -9.25
N SER A 32 -0.10 -12.30 -8.02
CA SER A 32 0.35 -13.65 -7.68
C SER A 32 -0.49 -14.72 -8.35
N LYS A 33 -1.83 -14.55 -8.42
CA LYS A 33 -2.71 -15.44 -9.20
C LYS A 33 -2.33 -15.46 -10.68
N LYS A 34 -2.00 -14.30 -11.26
CA LYS A 34 -1.56 -14.19 -12.65
C LYS A 34 -0.20 -14.82 -12.89
N SER A 35 0.71 -14.74 -11.92
CA SER A 35 2.07 -15.26 -12.00
C SER A 35 2.21 -16.73 -11.56
N GLY A 36 1.16 -17.35 -11.01
CA GLY A 36 1.23 -18.68 -10.40
C GLY A 36 2.05 -18.73 -9.10
N GLN A 37 2.35 -17.57 -8.51
CA GLN A 37 3.13 -17.49 -7.27
C GLN A 37 2.21 -17.72 -6.06
N PRO A 38 2.65 -18.52 -5.07
CA PRO A 38 1.87 -18.71 -3.85
C PRO A 38 1.76 -17.39 -3.08
N VAL A 39 0.54 -17.06 -2.63
CA VAL A 39 0.32 -15.89 -1.78
C VAL A 39 0.49 -16.29 -0.31
N PRO A 40 1.37 -15.62 0.46
CA PRO A 40 1.49 -15.84 1.89
C PRO A 40 0.18 -15.57 2.64
N ASP A 41 -0.14 -16.40 3.65
CA ASP A 41 -1.41 -16.28 4.37
C ASP A 41 -1.58 -14.94 5.11
N TRP A 42 -0.49 -14.34 5.60
CA TRP A 42 -0.56 -13.01 6.23
C TRP A 42 -1.03 -11.91 5.25
N ILE A 43 -0.76 -12.03 3.94
CA ILE A 43 -1.29 -11.11 2.92
C ILE A 43 -2.78 -11.34 2.68
N LYS A 44 -3.24 -12.59 2.68
CA LYS A 44 -4.67 -12.91 2.58
C LYS A 44 -5.44 -12.35 3.78
N THR A 45 -4.85 -12.41 4.98
CA THR A 45 -5.42 -11.81 6.20
C THR A 45 -5.57 -10.30 6.06
N ILE A 46 -4.54 -9.58 5.61
CA ILE A 46 -4.59 -8.13 5.38
C ILE A 46 -5.64 -7.73 4.32
N ALA A 47 -5.78 -8.52 3.26
CA ALA A 47 -6.79 -8.30 2.23
C ALA A 47 -8.24 -8.47 2.73
N ARG A 48 -8.43 -9.30 3.76
CA ARG A 48 -9.71 -9.61 4.40
C ARG A 48 -10.05 -8.66 5.55
N GLU A 49 -9.07 -8.25 6.36
CA GLU A 49 -9.27 -7.38 7.53
C GLU A 49 -9.61 -5.91 7.22
N GLY A 50 -9.38 -5.45 5.99
CA GLY A 50 -9.84 -4.12 5.57
C GLY A 50 -11.30 -4.08 5.12
N ALA A 51 -12.05 -5.18 5.28
CA ALA A 51 -13.49 -5.26 4.99
C ALA A 51 -14.38 -5.14 6.24
N ALA A 52 -13.79 -4.89 7.42
CA ALA A 52 -14.49 -4.61 8.67
C ALA A 52 -14.64 -3.09 8.87
#